data_AF-A0AAV0MDT5-F1
#
_entry.id   AF-A0AAV0MDT5-F1
#
_cell.length_a   1.000
_cell.length_b   1.000
_cell.length_c   1.000
_cell.angle_alpha   90.00
_cell.angle_beta   90.00
_cell.angle_gamma   90.00
#
_symmetry.space_group_name_H-M   'P 1'
#
loop_
_entity.id
_entity.type
_entity.pdbx_description
1 polymer ?
#
loop_
_entity_poly.entity_id
_entity_poly.type
_entity_poly.pdbx_seq_one_letter_code
_entity_poly.pdbx_strand_id
1 'polypeptide(L)'
;MESLRTPFSGILDDLRGRAECYKDDWTSAIRAGVRILAPTCYIFFASALPVIAFGEQLNRDTDGSLSTVETLASTALAGLIHSIFGGQPLLILGVAEPTVIMYTYLYSFSQGRPEIGRELYLAWAGWVCVWTAIMLCLLAIFNAGHIINRFTRVAGEMFGMLIAVLFIQEAIKGLVTEFNIPKSENPKLEEFQFSWLYTNGLLAIIFAVGVLWTSLKTREARAWRYGSGGVRSFIADYGVPLMVILWSILSYAIPKKVPHGVPRRLFIPLLWESQSLQHWTVITDMVKVPVGYIFAAIVPAVMIAGLYFFDHSVASQLAQQPEFNLKKPSAYHYDVFLLGILTLISGLLGLPPSNGVLPQSPMHTKSLAVLKKQVKYKKGKFSHPCLDAYRW
;
A
#
# COMPACT_ATOMS: atom_id res chain seq x y z
N MET A 1 5.55 23.54 -24.26
CA MET A 1 5.68 22.76 -25.52
C MET A 1 7.11 22.30 -25.79
N GLU A 2 8.04 22.36 -24.83
CA GLU A 2 9.38 21.74 -24.97
C GLU A 2 9.38 20.23 -24.66
N SER A 3 8.40 19.73 -23.90
CA SER A 3 8.31 18.31 -23.51
C SER A 3 8.14 17.32 -24.66
N LEU A 4 7.61 17.76 -25.81
CA LEU A 4 7.41 16.93 -27.01
C LEU A 4 8.66 16.83 -27.91
N ARG A 5 9.69 17.66 -27.69
CA ARG A 5 10.84 17.76 -28.61
C ARG A 5 11.94 16.73 -28.37
N THR A 6 11.98 16.10 -27.19
CA THR A 6 12.97 15.07 -26.84
C THR A 6 12.30 13.92 -26.07
N PRO A 7 11.65 12.97 -26.75
CA PRO A 7 11.16 11.76 -26.09
C PRO A 7 12.34 11.05 -25.39
N PHE A 8 12.10 10.49 -24.20
CA PHE A 8 13.08 9.80 -23.34
C PHE A 8 14.13 10.66 -22.61
N SER A 9 14.24 11.97 -22.87
CA SER A 9 15.26 12.79 -22.21
C SER A 9 15.15 12.75 -20.68
N GLY A 10 13.94 12.88 -20.13
CA GLY A 10 13.73 12.86 -18.68
C GLY A 10 14.08 11.51 -18.03
N ILE A 11 13.80 10.40 -18.70
CA ILE A 11 14.15 9.06 -18.19
C ILE A 11 15.67 8.87 -18.20
N LEU A 12 16.36 9.32 -19.25
CA LEU A 12 17.82 9.21 -19.36
C LEU A 12 18.55 10.08 -18.34
N ASP A 13 18.05 11.28 -18.07
CA ASP A 13 18.60 12.18 -17.07
C ASP A 13 18.42 11.62 -15.65
N ASP A 14 17.22 11.11 -15.35
CA ASP A 14 16.91 10.44 -14.08
C ASP A 14 17.81 9.21 -13.86
N LEU A 15 18.01 8.38 -14.89
CA LEU A 15 18.89 7.21 -14.84
C LEU A 15 20.36 7.60 -14.63
N ARG A 16 20.85 8.63 -15.32
CA ARG A 16 22.24 9.08 -15.18
C ARG A 16 22.51 9.60 -13.76
N GLY A 17 21.63 10.45 -13.24
CA GLY A 17 21.75 10.96 -11.86
C GLY A 17 21.68 9.84 -10.82
N ARG A 18 20.86 8.81 -11.06
CA ARG A 18 20.73 7.66 -10.16
C ARG A 18 21.92 6.71 -10.21
N ALA A 19 22.47 6.46 -11.40
CA ALA A 19 23.59 5.55 -11.60
C ALA A 19 24.83 5.95 -10.78
N GLU A 20 25.11 7.25 -10.68
CA GLU A 20 26.21 7.78 -9.86
C GLU A 20 26.01 7.49 -8.35
N CYS A 21 24.75 7.49 -7.90
CA CYS A 21 24.38 7.35 -6.50
C CYS A 21 24.18 5.89 -6.05
N TYR A 22 23.96 4.96 -6.98
CA TYR A 22 23.53 3.59 -6.68
C TYR A 22 24.56 2.81 -5.86
N LYS A 23 25.85 2.92 -6.21
CA LYS A 23 26.93 2.25 -5.47
C LYS A 23 27.06 2.76 -4.03
N ASP A 24 26.83 4.06 -3.84
CA ASP A 24 26.89 4.71 -2.54
C ASP A 24 25.74 4.25 -1.63
N ASP A 25 24.59 3.90 -2.20
CA ASP A 25 23.45 3.40 -1.42
C ASP A 25 23.73 2.05 -0.77
N TRP A 26 24.24 1.09 -1.54
CA TRP A 26 24.59 -0.24 -1.03
C TRP A 26 25.69 -0.17 0.02
N THR A 27 26.73 0.63 -0.22
CA THR A 27 27.82 0.79 0.76
C THR A 27 27.36 1.50 2.03
N SER A 28 26.44 2.46 1.93
CA SER A 28 25.86 3.16 3.07
C SER A 28 24.93 2.26 3.89
N ALA A 29 24.15 1.41 3.23
CA ALA A 29 23.26 0.46 3.89
C ALA A 29 24.05 -0.55 4.73
N ILE A 30 25.14 -1.10 4.18
CA ILE A 30 26.02 -2.03 4.89
C ILE A 30 26.68 -1.35 6.10
N ARG A 31 27.12 -0.08 5.98
CA ARG A 31 27.73 0.67 7.09
C ARG A 31 26.74 1.00 8.22
N ALA A 32 25.46 1.20 7.90
CA ALA A 32 24.44 1.51 8.90
C ALA A 32 24.13 0.31 9.82
N GLY A 33 24.40 -0.91 9.37
CA GLY A 33 24.33 -2.14 10.17
C GLY A 33 22.98 -2.32 10.87
N VAL A 34 23.01 -2.56 12.18
CA VAL A 34 21.83 -2.89 13.00
C VAL A 34 20.81 -1.74 13.12
N ARG A 35 21.20 -0.49 12.80
CA ARG A 35 20.30 0.66 12.89
C ARG A 35 19.16 0.63 11.86
N ILE A 36 19.34 -0.07 10.74
CA ILE A 36 18.32 -0.21 9.70
C ILE A 36 17.23 -1.22 10.11
N LEU A 37 17.56 -2.18 10.99
CA LEU A 37 16.62 -3.24 11.39
C LEU A 37 15.32 -2.68 12.00
N ALA A 38 15.43 -1.61 12.79
CA ALA A 38 14.27 -0.97 13.42
C ALA A 38 13.33 -0.29 12.41
N PRO A 39 13.81 0.63 11.54
CA PRO A 39 13.02 1.14 10.42
C PRO A 39 12.43 0.06 9.52
N THR A 40 13.22 -0.97 9.16
CA THR A 40 12.74 -2.06 8.27
C THR A 40 11.58 -2.82 8.90
N CYS A 41 11.70 -3.20 10.18
CA CYS A 41 10.64 -3.93 10.87
C CYS A 41 9.41 -3.04 11.12
N TYR A 42 9.60 -1.76 11.48
CA TYR A 42 8.51 -0.81 11.60
C TYR A 42 7.72 -0.66 10.29
N ILE A 43 8.42 -0.45 9.17
CA ILE A 43 7.79 -0.28 7.85
C ILE A 43 7.19 -1.57 7.34
N PHE A 44 7.79 -2.73 7.63
CA PHE A 44 7.19 -4.03 7.31
C PHE A 44 5.79 -4.15 7.91
N PHE A 45 5.62 -3.89 9.20
CA PHE A 45 4.31 -3.97 9.83
C PHE A 45 3.36 -2.85 9.41
N ALA A 46 3.88 -1.62 9.22
CA ALA A 46 3.08 -0.52 8.70
C ALA A 46 2.58 -0.75 7.27
N SER A 47 3.25 -1.63 6.51
CA SER A 47 2.90 -1.98 5.13
C SER A 47 2.05 -3.25 5.05
N ALA A 48 2.35 -4.26 5.84
CA ALA A 48 1.63 -5.53 5.83
C ALA A 48 0.18 -5.40 6.32
N LEU A 49 -0.07 -4.62 7.39
CA LEU A 49 -1.42 -4.53 7.98
C LEU A 49 -2.46 -3.93 7.03
N PRO A 50 -2.21 -2.78 6.35
CA PRO A 50 -3.15 -2.26 5.38
C PRO A 50 -3.35 -3.19 4.18
N VAL A 51 -2.27 -3.83 3.70
CA VAL A 51 -2.35 -4.77 2.58
C VAL A 51 -3.19 -6.00 2.93
N ILE A 52 -3.09 -6.50 4.16
CA ILE A 52 -3.95 -7.58 4.66
C ILE A 52 -5.42 -7.12 4.70
N ALA A 53 -5.67 -5.91 5.22
CA ALA A 53 -7.03 -5.36 5.29
C ALA A 53 -7.66 -5.17 3.90
N PHE A 54 -6.90 -4.60 2.95
CA PHE A 54 -7.35 -4.42 1.56
C PHE A 54 -7.48 -5.72 0.80
N GLY A 55 -6.60 -6.68 1.07
CA GLY A 55 -6.69 -8.02 0.51
C GLY A 55 -7.95 -8.75 0.97
N GLU A 56 -8.32 -8.61 2.25
CA GLU A 56 -9.58 -9.16 2.75
C GLU A 56 -10.80 -8.40 2.23
N GLN A 57 -10.70 -7.09 2.06
CA GLN A 57 -11.75 -6.31 1.40
C GLN A 57 -11.97 -6.78 -0.05
N LEU A 58 -10.89 -6.97 -0.81
CA LEU A 58 -10.94 -7.56 -2.17
C LEU A 58 -11.57 -8.95 -2.16
N ASN A 59 -11.19 -9.80 -1.21
CA ASN A 59 -11.76 -11.14 -1.04
C ASN A 59 -13.27 -11.09 -0.85
N ARG A 60 -13.76 -10.22 0.03
CA ARG A 60 -15.19 -10.05 0.31
C ARG A 60 -15.96 -9.44 -0.86
N ASP A 61 -15.39 -8.45 -1.53
CA ASP A 61 -16.06 -7.70 -2.60
C ASP A 61 -15.99 -8.42 -3.96
N THR A 62 -15.06 -9.36 -4.13
CA THR A 62 -14.90 -10.18 -5.35
C THR A 62 -15.36 -11.63 -5.19
N ASP A 63 -16.17 -11.90 -4.16
CA ASP A 63 -16.67 -13.24 -3.77
C ASP A 63 -15.57 -14.32 -3.63
N GLY A 64 -14.33 -13.93 -3.35
CA GLY A 64 -13.18 -14.83 -3.28
C GLY A 64 -12.43 -15.06 -4.60
N SER A 65 -12.69 -14.25 -5.63
CA SER A 65 -11.90 -14.28 -6.87
C SER A 65 -10.51 -13.65 -6.73
N LEU A 66 -10.28 -12.77 -5.75
CA LEU A 66 -8.96 -12.25 -5.36
C LEU A 66 -8.82 -12.34 -3.84
N SER A 67 -7.80 -13.01 -3.34
CA SER A 67 -7.60 -13.17 -1.90
C SER A 67 -6.55 -12.19 -1.35
N THR A 68 -6.38 -12.27 -0.04
CA THR A 68 -5.34 -11.54 0.70
C THR A 68 -3.94 -11.94 0.24
N VAL A 69 -3.78 -13.20 -0.18
CA VAL A 69 -2.50 -13.78 -0.56
C VAL A 69 -1.95 -13.14 -1.84
N GLU A 70 -2.78 -12.97 -2.86
CA GLU A 70 -2.39 -12.34 -4.12
C GLU A 70 -2.04 -10.86 -3.92
N THR A 71 -2.75 -10.19 -3.03
CA THR A 71 -2.50 -8.78 -2.66
C THR A 71 -1.13 -8.63 -1.97
N LEU A 72 -0.80 -9.55 -1.05
CA LEU A 72 0.52 -9.63 -0.40
C LEU A 72 1.62 -9.97 -1.40
N ALA A 73 1.39 -10.96 -2.28
CA ALA A 73 2.35 -11.35 -3.30
C ALA A 73 2.64 -10.20 -4.27
N SER A 74 1.62 -9.46 -4.70
CA SER A 74 1.80 -8.27 -5.53
C SER A 74 2.67 -7.23 -4.86
N THR A 75 2.36 -6.90 -3.60
CA THR A 75 3.10 -5.90 -2.84
C THR A 75 4.56 -6.32 -2.65
N ALA A 76 4.80 -7.61 -2.33
CA ALA A 76 6.14 -8.16 -2.17
C ALA A 76 6.94 -8.11 -3.48
N LEU A 77 6.35 -8.54 -4.60
CA LEU A 77 6.99 -8.55 -5.91
C LEU A 77 7.33 -7.12 -6.38
N ALA A 78 6.35 -6.21 -6.30
CA ALA A 78 6.54 -4.82 -6.66
C ALA A 78 7.58 -4.13 -5.78
N GLY A 79 7.53 -4.36 -4.47
CA GLY A 79 8.51 -3.84 -3.52
C GLY A 79 9.94 -4.34 -3.79
N LEU A 80 10.11 -5.64 -4.08
CA LEU A 80 11.42 -6.21 -4.42
C LEU A 80 11.99 -5.58 -5.70
N ILE A 81 11.22 -5.58 -6.79
CA ILE A 81 11.67 -5.05 -8.08
C ILE A 81 11.99 -3.55 -7.95
N HIS A 82 11.12 -2.77 -7.30
CA HIS A 82 11.35 -1.33 -7.13
C HIS A 82 12.50 -1.00 -6.18
N SER A 83 12.72 -1.81 -5.14
CA SER A 83 13.88 -1.60 -4.25
C SER A 83 15.21 -1.79 -4.97
N ILE A 84 15.27 -2.68 -5.97
CA ILE A 84 16.48 -2.98 -6.74
C ILE A 84 16.65 -2.02 -7.92
N PHE A 85 15.57 -1.79 -8.68
CA PHE A 85 15.60 -1.08 -9.95
C PHE A 85 15.01 0.32 -9.89
N GLY A 86 14.36 0.73 -8.80
CA GLY A 86 13.69 2.03 -8.68
C GLY A 86 14.64 3.22 -8.59
N GLY A 87 14.19 4.35 -9.12
CA GLY A 87 14.83 5.63 -9.00
C GLY A 87 14.73 6.20 -7.58
N GLN A 88 13.59 6.01 -6.91
CA GLN A 88 13.39 6.43 -5.52
C GLN A 88 13.16 5.22 -4.58
N PRO A 89 14.20 4.73 -3.85
CA PRO A 89 14.08 3.59 -2.95
C PRO A 89 13.35 3.92 -1.62
N LEU A 90 13.13 5.21 -1.32
CA LEU A 90 12.36 5.63 -0.15
C LEU A 90 10.85 5.44 -0.35
N LEU A 91 10.40 5.30 -1.59
CA LEU A 91 9.00 5.08 -1.92
C LEU A 91 8.60 3.64 -1.54
N ILE A 92 7.50 3.51 -0.81
CA ILE A 92 6.91 2.21 -0.52
C ILE A 92 5.78 1.96 -1.51
N LEU A 93 5.86 0.85 -2.21
CA LEU A 93 4.80 0.35 -3.08
C LEU A 93 3.89 -0.60 -2.30
N GLY A 94 2.61 -0.57 -2.64
CA GLY A 94 1.62 -1.48 -2.12
C GLY A 94 0.27 -1.27 -2.79
N VAL A 95 -0.69 -2.10 -2.41
CA VAL A 95 -2.06 -1.93 -2.88
C VAL A 95 -2.75 -0.85 -2.06
N ALA A 96 -3.19 0.21 -2.73
CA ALA A 96 -4.00 1.27 -2.13
C ALA A 96 -5.50 1.01 -2.30
N GLU A 97 -6.31 1.60 -1.43
CA GLU A 97 -7.78 1.52 -1.48
C GLU A 97 -8.38 1.90 -2.84
N PRO A 98 -7.91 2.96 -3.55
CA PRO A 98 -8.41 3.24 -4.90
C PRO A 98 -8.27 2.07 -5.87
N THR A 99 -7.19 1.28 -5.77
CA THR A 99 -7.02 0.05 -6.56
C THR A 99 -8.09 -0.98 -6.19
N VAL A 100 -8.37 -1.15 -4.90
CA VAL A 100 -9.42 -2.07 -4.42
C VAL A 100 -10.78 -1.70 -5.00
N ILE A 101 -11.17 -0.42 -4.89
CA ILE A 101 -12.44 0.09 -5.42
C ILE A 101 -12.55 -0.16 -6.93
N MET A 102 -11.47 0.09 -7.66
CA MET A 102 -11.41 -0.16 -9.09
C MET A 102 -11.61 -1.63 -9.45
N TYR A 103 -10.94 -2.52 -8.73
CA TYR A 103 -11.07 -3.97 -8.92
C TYR A 103 -12.48 -4.46 -8.57
N THR A 104 -13.08 -3.97 -7.47
CA THR A 104 -14.48 -4.26 -7.12
C THR A 104 -15.45 -3.78 -8.20
N TYR A 105 -15.21 -2.62 -8.80
CA TYR A 105 -16.02 -2.12 -9.91
C TYR A 105 -15.87 -2.99 -11.16
N LEU A 106 -14.64 -3.35 -11.53
CA LEU A 106 -14.38 -4.25 -12.65
C LEU A 106 -15.08 -5.60 -12.44
N TYR A 107 -15.06 -6.13 -11.22
CA TYR A 107 -15.74 -7.37 -10.87
C TYR A 107 -17.27 -7.27 -10.99
N SER A 108 -17.85 -6.19 -10.44
CA SER A 108 -19.28 -5.93 -10.56
C SER A 108 -19.72 -5.76 -12.03
N PHE A 109 -18.88 -5.12 -12.83
CA PHE A 109 -19.11 -4.96 -14.27
C PHE A 109 -19.03 -6.31 -15.01
N SER A 110 -18.07 -7.18 -14.68
CA SER A 110 -17.95 -8.50 -15.30
C SER A 110 -19.09 -9.44 -14.91
N GLN A 111 -19.58 -9.39 -13.68
CA GLN A 111 -20.76 -10.16 -13.25
C GLN A 111 -22.03 -9.78 -14.03
N GLY A 112 -22.20 -8.50 -14.36
CA GLY A 112 -23.35 -8.02 -15.11
C GLY A 112 -23.39 -8.46 -16.58
N ARG A 113 -22.38 -9.19 -17.07
CA ARG A 113 -22.25 -9.56 -18.49
C ARG A 113 -22.00 -11.05 -18.68
N PRO A 114 -22.83 -11.75 -19.48
CA PRO A 114 -22.72 -13.20 -19.66
C PRO A 114 -21.46 -13.63 -20.44
N GLU A 115 -20.84 -12.73 -21.20
CA GLU A 115 -19.69 -13.03 -22.07
C GLU A 115 -18.33 -13.07 -21.34
N ILE A 116 -18.21 -12.42 -20.18
CA ILE A 116 -17.01 -12.46 -19.32
C ILE A 116 -17.30 -13.33 -18.10
N GLY A 117 -18.47 -13.14 -17.48
CA GLY A 117 -18.84 -13.81 -16.24
C GLY A 117 -17.81 -13.61 -15.13
N ARG A 118 -17.86 -14.51 -14.14
CA ARG A 118 -16.91 -14.52 -13.02
C ARG A 118 -15.56 -15.13 -13.38
N GLU A 119 -15.53 -16.05 -14.33
CA GLU A 119 -14.35 -16.85 -14.69
C GLU A 119 -13.31 -16.03 -15.47
N LEU A 120 -13.73 -15.13 -16.37
CA LEU A 120 -12.80 -14.33 -17.18
C LEU A 120 -12.54 -12.93 -16.58
N TYR A 121 -13.01 -12.66 -15.37
CA TYR A 121 -12.77 -11.37 -14.68
C TYR A 121 -11.27 -11.04 -14.57
N LEU A 122 -10.46 -12.01 -14.11
CA LEU A 122 -9.02 -11.82 -13.94
C LEU A 122 -8.31 -11.58 -15.28
N ALA A 123 -8.74 -12.29 -16.32
CA ALA A 123 -8.23 -12.10 -17.68
C ALA A 123 -8.58 -10.72 -18.25
N TRP A 124 -9.79 -10.23 -17.99
CA TRP A 124 -10.19 -8.88 -18.38
C TRP A 124 -9.42 -7.80 -17.61
N ALA A 125 -9.25 -7.98 -16.29
CA ALA A 125 -8.40 -7.11 -15.47
C ALA A 125 -6.95 -7.08 -15.99
N GLY A 126 -6.41 -8.22 -16.45
CA GLY A 126 -5.11 -8.30 -17.12
C GLY A 126 -5.02 -7.40 -18.36
N TRP A 127 -6.05 -7.37 -19.22
CA TRP A 127 -6.09 -6.44 -20.36
C TRP A 127 -6.18 -4.98 -19.95
N VAL A 128 -6.93 -4.66 -18.89
CA VAL A 128 -6.94 -3.31 -18.30
C VAL A 128 -5.54 -2.92 -17.85
N CYS A 129 -4.79 -3.82 -17.20
CA CYS A 129 -3.40 -3.60 -16.80
C CYS A 129 -2.47 -3.41 -18.00
N VAL A 130 -2.63 -4.17 -19.10
CA VAL A 130 -1.83 -3.99 -20.33
C VAL A 130 -2.00 -2.59 -20.90
N TRP A 131 -3.25 -2.12 -21.04
CA TRP A 131 -3.51 -0.76 -21.53
C TRP A 131 -3.01 0.31 -20.56
N THR A 132 -3.16 0.08 -19.25
CA THR A 132 -2.65 0.99 -18.21
C THR A 132 -1.13 1.11 -18.31
N ALA A 133 -0.41 -0.02 -18.46
CA ALA A 133 1.03 -0.06 -18.60
C ALA A 133 1.50 0.71 -19.84
N ILE A 134 0.84 0.52 -20.98
CA ILE A 134 1.14 1.28 -22.21
C ILE A 134 0.96 2.78 -21.97
N MET A 135 -0.16 3.19 -21.36
CA MET A 135 -0.41 4.60 -21.07
C MET A 135 0.61 5.20 -20.09
N LEU A 136 0.97 4.48 -19.03
CA LEU A 136 2.00 4.92 -18.06
C LEU A 136 3.38 5.06 -18.72
N CYS A 137 3.77 4.10 -19.56
CA CYS A 137 4.99 4.18 -20.34
C CYS A 137 4.99 5.39 -21.29
N LEU A 138 3.87 5.64 -21.99
CA LEU A 138 3.73 6.82 -22.86
C LEU A 138 3.84 8.12 -22.06
N LEU A 139 3.17 8.22 -20.90
CA LEU A 139 3.26 9.39 -20.02
C LEU A 139 4.70 9.64 -19.54
N ALA A 140 5.44 8.58 -19.22
CA ALA A 140 6.85 8.69 -18.85
C ALA A 140 7.72 9.21 -20.01
N ILE A 141 7.50 8.71 -21.24
CA ILE A 141 8.25 9.11 -22.45
C ILE A 141 7.99 10.57 -22.82
N PHE A 142 6.75 11.06 -22.67
CA PHE A 142 6.36 12.44 -22.96
C PHE A 142 6.70 13.45 -21.85
N ASN A 143 7.54 13.06 -20.88
CA ASN A 143 7.98 13.90 -19.77
C ASN A 143 6.80 14.47 -18.96
N ALA A 144 5.76 13.67 -18.70
CA ALA A 144 4.64 14.07 -17.86
C ALA A 144 5.06 14.39 -16.41
N GLY A 145 6.26 13.97 -15.98
CA GLY A 145 6.81 14.31 -14.67
C GLY A 145 6.94 15.82 -14.40
N HIS A 146 6.96 16.66 -15.44
CA HIS A 146 6.91 18.12 -15.24
C HIS A 146 5.59 18.59 -14.61
N ILE A 147 4.49 17.84 -14.78
CA ILE A 147 3.18 18.18 -14.17
C ILE A 147 3.25 18.08 -12.64
N ILE A 148 4.13 17.24 -12.11
CA ILE A 148 4.32 16.98 -10.69
C ILE A 148 4.78 18.26 -9.98
N ASN A 149 5.68 19.04 -10.60
CA ASN A 149 6.17 20.31 -10.06
C ASN A 149 5.09 21.39 -9.93
N ARG A 150 3.91 21.22 -10.54
CA ARG A 150 2.76 22.12 -10.38
C ARG A 150 1.88 21.75 -9.18
N PHE A 151 2.07 20.56 -8.61
CA PHE A 151 1.32 20.11 -7.45
C PHE A 151 1.76 20.88 -6.21
N THR A 152 0.83 21.60 -5.60
CA THR A 152 1.11 22.48 -4.46
C THR A 152 1.02 21.71 -3.14
N ARG A 153 1.67 22.24 -2.10
CA ARG A 153 1.55 21.72 -0.73
C ARG A 153 0.09 21.59 -0.27
N VAL A 154 -0.75 22.56 -0.61
CA VAL A 154 -2.19 22.56 -0.28
C VAL A 154 -2.89 21.34 -0.90
N ALA A 155 -2.61 21.05 -2.18
CA ALA A 155 -3.19 19.90 -2.85
C ALA A 155 -2.75 18.58 -2.19
N GLY A 156 -1.48 18.47 -1.79
CA GLY A 156 -0.97 17.29 -1.09
C GLY A 156 -1.58 17.08 0.30
N GLU A 157 -1.74 18.13 1.09
CA GLU A 157 -2.37 18.05 2.41
C GLU A 157 -3.87 17.71 2.30
N MET A 158 -4.60 18.31 1.35
CA MET A 158 -6.00 17.96 1.09
C MET A 158 -6.17 16.51 0.62
N PHE A 159 -5.27 16.02 -0.22
CA PHE A 159 -5.30 14.65 -0.68
C PHE A 159 -5.00 13.65 0.44
N GLY A 160 -3.99 13.95 1.28
CA GLY A 160 -3.72 13.16 2.49
C GLY A 160 -4.92 13.14 3.46
N MET A 161 -5.64 14.26 3.59
CA MET A 161 -6.87 14.33 4.39
C MET A 161 -7.99 13.45 3.81
N LEU A 162 -8.18 13.47 2.49
CA LEU A 162 -9.17 12.62 1.82
C LEU A 162 -8.92 11.13 2.08
N ILE A 163 -7.68 10.67 1.88
CA ILE A 163 -7.31 9.27 2.13
C ILE A 163 -7.49 8.90 3.61
N ALA A 164 -7.17 9.80 4.54
CA ALA A 164 -7.39 9.56 5.96
C ALA A 164 -8.89 9.40 6.31
N VAL A 165 -9.76 10.20 5.70
CA VAL A 165 -11.21 10.09 5.88
C VAL A 165 -11.74 8.77 5.31
N LEU A 166 -11.30 8.39 4.11
CA LEU A 166 -11.69 7.12 3.48
C LEU A 166 -11.24 5.91 4.31
N PHE A 167 -10.01 5.90 4.83
CA PHE A 167 -9.54 4.84 5.73
C PHE A 167 -10.37 4.72 7.01
N ILE A 168 -10.77 5.86 7.61
CA ILE A 168 -11.64 5.84 8.80
C ILE A 168 -13.03 5.28 8.43
N GLN A 169 -13.57 5.70 7.28
CA GLN A 169 -14.86 5.20 6.80
C GLN A 169 -14.83 3.69 6.55
N GLU A 170 -13.83 3.16 5.85
CA GLU A 170 -13.72 1.73 5.60
C GLU A 170 -13.45 0.94 6.88
N ALA A 171 -12.70 1.49 7.85
CA ALA A 171 -12.55 0.88 9.17
C ALA A 171 -13.90 0.75 9.90
N ILE A 172 -14.74 1.80 9.87
CA ILE A 172 -16.09 1.77 10.46
C ILE A 172 -16.98 0.77 9.73
N LYS A 173 -16.95 0.75 8.39
CA LYS A 173 -17.72 -0.18 7.57
C LYS A 173 -17.30 -1.63 7.83
N GLY A 174 -16.01 -1.91 7.99
CA GLY A 174 -15.49 -3.21 8.41
C GLY A 174 -16.09 -3.66 9.74
N LEU A 175 -16.10 -2.77 10.75
CA LEU A 175 -16.72 -3.06 12.05
C LEU A 175 -18.22 -3.32 11.97
N VAL A 176 -18.96 -2.51 11.19
CA VAL A 176 -20.41 -2.71 10.99
C VAL A 176 -20.69 -4.04 10.30
N THR A 177 -19.83 -4.47 9.39
CA THR A 177 -20.04 -5.73 8.65
C THR A 177 -19.83 -6.97 9.54
N GLU A 178 -19.12 -6.85 10.67
CA GLU A 178 -19.02 -7.94 11.65
C GLU A 178 -20.33 -8.23 12.39
N PHE A 179 -21.26 -7.28 12.43
CA PHE A 179 -22.63 -7.48 12.93
C PHE A 179 -23.56 -8.11 11.89
N ASN A 180 -23.11 -8.28 10.64
CA ASN A 180 -23.91 -8.84 9.56
C ASN A 180 -23.42 -10.24 9.18
N ILE A 181 -24.30 -11.01 8.56
CA ILE A 181 -23.97 -12.33 8.00
C ILE A 181 -23.11 -12.11 6.73
N PRO A 182 -21.97 -12.81 6.56
CA PRO A 182 -21.16 -12.71 5.35
C PRO A 182 -21.95 -13.21 4.14
N LYS A 183 -21.91 -12.47 3.04
CA LYS A 183 -22.71 -12.76 1.83
C LYS A 183 -22.37 -14.11 1.18
N SER A 184 -21.16 -14.63 1.44
CA SER A 184 -20.61 -15.87 0.87
C SER A 184 -20.88 -17.12 1.72
N GLU A 185 -21.41 -16.99 2.94
CA GLU A 185 -21.55 -18.11 3.88
C GLU A 185 -23.00 -18.52 4.09
N ASN A 186 -23.21 -19.82 4.33
CA ASN A 186 -24.54 -20.40 4.50
C ASN A 186 -25.24 -19.79 5.73
N PRO A 187 -26.42 -19.14 5.57
CA PRO A 187 -27.13 -18.50 6.69
C PRO A 187 -27.62 -19.47 7.79
N LYS A 188 -27.47 -20.78 7.57
CA LYS A 188 -27.96 -21.85 8.44
C LYS A 188 -26.93 -22.32 9.49
N LEU A 189 -25.70 -21.80 9.47
CA LEU A 189 -24.69 -22.15 10.46
C LEU A 189 -25.05 -21.57 11.84
N GLU A 190 -24.82 -22.34 12.92
CA GLU A 190 -25.12 -21.93 14.31
C GLU A 190 -24.39 -20.64 14.71
N GLU A 191 -23.26 -20.35 14.06
CA GLU A 191 -22.44 -19.16 14.25
C GLU A 191 -23.12 -17.85 13.79
N PHE A 192 -24.14 -17.95 12.93
CA PHE A 192 -24.93 -16.80 12.45
C PHE A 192 -26.26 -16.61 13.18
N GLN A 193 -26.51 -17.36 14.26
CA GLN A 193 -27.61 -17.03 15.14
C GLN A 193 -27.41 -15.64 15.75
N PHE A 194 -28.50 -14.91 15.96
CA PHE A 194 -28.49 -13.51 16.41
C PHE A 194 -27.61 -13.27 17.65
N SER A 195 -27.62 -14.21 18.61
CA SER A 195 -26.80 -14.14 19.83
C SER A 195 -25.29 -14.14 19.55
N TRP A 196 -24.83 -15.03 18.66
CA TRP A 196 -23.42 -15.17 18.32
C TRP A 196 -22.93 -14.09 17.38
N LEU A 197 -23.79 -13.65 16.46
CA LEU A 197 -23.52 -12.52 15.57
C LEU A 197 -23.35 -11.20 16.33
N TYR A 198 -24.25 -10.95 17.30
CA TYR A 198 -24.14 -9.78 18.17
C TYR A 198 -22.89 -9.85 19.06
N THR A 199 -22.56 -11.03 19.59
CA THR A 199 -21.35 -11.26 20.38
C THR A 199 -20.09 -11.02 19.55
N ASN A 200 -20.06 -11.50 18.31
CA ASN A 200 -18.95 -11.27 17.38
C ASN A 200 -18.74 -9.77 17.10
N GLY A 201 -19.81 -9.05 16.76
CA GLY A 201 -19.72 -7.60 16.53
C GLY A 201 -19.27 -6.82 17.77
N LEU A 202 -19.77 -7.18 18.96
CA LEU A 202 -19.35 -6.54 20.21
C LEU A 202 -17.86 -6.80 20.50
N LEU A 203 -17.40 -8.05 20.34
CA LEU A 203 -15.99 -8.40 20.48
C LEU A 203 -15.12 -7.67 19.45
N ALA A 204 -15.57 -7.53 18.20
CA ALA A 204 -14.87 -6.77 17.17
C ALA A 204 -14.68 -5.30 17.57
N ILE A 205 -15.72 -4.65 18.13
CA ILE A 205 -15.61 -3.28 18.66
C ILE A 205 -14.61 -3.22 19.82
N ILE A 206 -14.69 -4.14 20.79
CA ILE A 206 -13.78 -4.18 21.94
C ILE A 206 -12.34 -4.34 21.48
N PHE A 207 -12.08 -5.26 20.55
CA PHE A 207 -10.75 -5.50 20.00
C PHE A 207 -10.24 -4.30 19.18
N ALA A 208 -11.07 -3.69 18.33
CA ALA A 208 -10.66 -2.57 17.52
C ALA A 208 -10.36 -1.32 18.35
N VAL A 209 -11.23 -0.96 19.30
CA VAL A 209 -11.00 0.16 20.22
C VAL A 209 -9.80 -0.13 21.12
N GLY A 210 -9.67 -1.38 21.58
CA GLY A 210 -8.55 -1.86 22.37
C GLY A 210 -7.21 -1.67 21.66
N VAL A 211 -7.08 -2.21 20.45
CA VAL A 211 -5.87 -2.08 19.61
C VAL A 211 -5.58 -0.61 19.30
N LEU A 212 -6.60 0.18 18.94
CA LEU A 212 -6.44 1.60 18.61
C LEU A 212 -5.90 2.38 19.82
N TRP A 213 -6.55 2.24 20.98
CA TRP A 213 -6.17 2.96 22.18
C TRP A 213 -4.76 2.57 22.66
N THR A 214 -4.44 1.28 22.71
CA THR A 214 -3.11 0.85 23.12
C THR A 214 -2.04 1.23 22.10
N SER A 215 -2.32 1.21 20.80
CA SER A 215 -1.38 1.63 19.75
C SER A 215 -1.09 3.13 19.76
N LEU A 216 -2.10 3.96 20.07
CA LEU A 216 -1.88 5.40 20.27
C LEU A 216 -1.02 5.65 21.51
N LYS A 217 -1.26 4.91 22.60
CA LYS A 217 -0.46 5.02 23.82
C LYS A 217 0.99 4.57 23.64
N THR A 218 1.25 3.54 22.83
CA THR A 218 2.62 3.11 22.54
C THR A 218 3.36 4.13 21.66
N ARG A 219 2.69 4.82 20.71
CA ARG A 219 3.31 5.94 19.98
C ARG A 219 3.72 7.09 20.89
N GLU A 220 2.96 7.36 21.94
CA GLU A 220 3.30 8.34 22.98
C GLU A 220 4.38 7.86 23.96
N ALA A 221 4.85 6.61 23.86
CA ALA A 221 5.81 6.04 24.81
C ALA A 221 7.08 6.88 24.92
N ARG A 222 7.60 7.47 23.82
CA ARG A 222 8.75 8.39 23.84
C ARG A 222 8.57 9.63 24.73
N ALA A 223 7.35 9.96 25.17
CA ALA A 223 7.07 11.06 26.08
C ALA A 223 6.82 10.58 27.52
N TRP A 224 6.75 9.27 27.76
CA TRP A 224 6.53 8.73 29.11
C TRP A 224 7.67 9.10 30.04
N ARG A 225 7.28 9.48 31.28
CA ARG A 225 8.19 9.80 32.38
C ARG A 225 8.75 8.55 33.06
N TYR A 226 8.08 7.41 32.88
CA TYR A 226 8.43 6.12 33.45
C TYR A 226 9.09 5.24 32.37
N GLY A 227 10.10 4.47 32.76
CA GLY A 227 10.82 3.55 31.88
C GLY A 227 12.21 4.04 31.47
N SER A 228 13.12 3.09 31.23
CA SER A 228 14.46 3.40 30.72
C SER A 228 14.37 3.92 29.28
N GLY A 229 15.30 4.80 28.89
CA GLY A 229 15.27 5.43 27.56
C GLY A 229 15.29 4.43 26.40
N GLY A 230 15.98 3.30 26.55
CA GLY A 230 16.04 2.23 25.55
C GLY A 230 14.71 1.51 25.36
N VAL A 231 14.08 1.05 26.45
CA VAL A 231 12.77 0.37 26.42
C VAL A 231 11.71 1.30 25.85
N ARG A 232 11.78 2.58 26.19
CA ARG A 232 10.85 3.60 25.72
C ARG A 232 10.96 3.85 24.20
N SER A 233 12.18 3.86 23.66
CA SER A 233 12.37 3.94 22.20
C SER A 233 11.84 2.69 21.52
N PHE A 234 12.18 1.52 22.05
CA PHE A 234 11.71 0.24 21.51
C PHE A 234 10.18 0.15 21.47
N ILE A 235 9.48 0.49 22.56
CA ILE A 235 8.02 0.47 22.61
C ILE A 235 7.40 1.48 21.64
N ALA A 236 8.03 2.65 21.43
CA ALA A 236 7.51 3.62 20.49
C ALA A 236 7.72 3.22 19.02
N ASP A 237 8.84 2.54 18.73
CA ASP A 237 9.21 2.11 17.39
C ASP A 237 8.43 0.86 16.98
N TYR A 238 8.22 -0.09 17.90
CA TYR A 238 7.54 -1.37 17.65
C TYR A 238 6.14 -1.45 18.28
N GLY A 239 5.59 -0.32 18.73
CA GLY A 239 4.38 -0.28 19.53
C GLY A 239 3.13 -0.80 18.82
N VAL A 240 2.93 -0.38 17.57
CA VAL A 240 1.77 -0.80 16.76
C VAL A 240 1.78 -2.31 16.50
N PRO A 241 2.85 -2.92 15.95
CA PRO A 241 2.85 -4.37 15.72
C PRO A 241 2.80 -5.20 17.00
N LEU A 242 3.48 -4.75 18.07
CA LEU A 242 3.42 -5.43 19.36
C LEU A 242 1.99 -5.46 19.90
N MET A 243 1.23 -4.37 19.76
CA MET A 243 -0.18 -4.33 20.16
C MET A 243 -1.05 -5.23 19.30
N VAL A 244 -0.83 -5.30 17.99
CA VAL A 244 -1.55 -6.25 17.11
C VAL A 244 -1.32 -7.70 17.56
N ILE A 245 -0.07 -8.08 17.87
CA ILE A 245 0.26 -9.42 18.36
C ILE A 245 -0.41 -9.71 19.70
N LEU A 246 -0.32 -8.79 20.67
CA LEU A 246 -0.91 -8.96 22.00
C LEU A 246 -2.43 -9.11 21.94
N TRP A 247 -3.12 -8.26 21.18
CA TRP A 247 -4.56 -8.34 21.02
C TRP A 247 -5.01 -9.56 20.21
N SER A 248 -4.19 -10.01 19.26
CA SER A 248 -4.41 -11.29 18.56
C SER A 248 -4.31 -12.47 19.54
N ILE A 249 -3.28 -12.53 20.39
CA ILE A 249 -3.15 -13.55 21.43
C ILE A 249 -4.36 -13.53 22.37
N LEU A 250 -4.81 -12.34 22.78
CA LEU A 250 -5.99 -12.20 23.63
C LEU A 250 -7.28 -12.71 22.95
N SER A 251 -7.40 -12.54 21.63
CA SER A 251 -8.50 -13.10 20.82
C SER A 251 -8.49 -14.64 20.79
N TYR A 252 -7.32 -15.27 20.87
CA TYR A 252 -7.20 -16.74 21.01
C TYR A 252 -7.43 -17.23 22.45
N ALA A 253 -7.29 -16.35 23.45
CA ALA A 253 -7.48 -16.68 24.86
C ALA A 253 -8.95 -16.64 25.34
N ILE A 254 -9.90 -16.26 24.47
CA ILE A 254 -11.33 -16.24 24.80
C ILE A 254 -11.82 -17.66 25.20
N PRO A 255 -12.61 -17.81 26.26
CA PRO A 255 -13.03 -19.12 26.78
C PRO A 255 -13.78 -19.99 25.76
N LYS A 256 -13.57 -21.31 25.82
CA LYS A 256 -14.19 -22.38 24.99
C LYS A 256 -15.74 -22.45 25.00
N LYS A 257 -16.42 -21.53 25.68
CA LYS A 257 -17.89 -21.45 25.69
C LYS A 257 -18.46 -20.74 24.46
N VAL A 258 -17.59 -20.21 23.60
CA VAL A 258 -17.92 -19.51 22.35
C VAL A 258 -17.67 -20.49 21.17
N PRO A 259 -18.53 -20.54 20.14
CA PRO A 259 -18.31 -21.34 18.93
C PRO A 259 -16.97 -21.04 18.28
N HIS A 260 -16.40 -22.03 17.59
CA HIS A 260 -15.05 -21.95 17.02
C HIS A 260 -14.84 -20.79 16.02
N GLY A 261 -15.91 -20.28 15.40
CA GLY A 261 -15.89 -19.11 14.51
C GLY A 261 -16.05 -17.73 15.16
N VAL A 262 -16.17 -17.61 16.49
CA VAL A 262 -16.31 -16.30 17.18
C VAL A 262 -15.14 -16.07 18.17
N PRO A 263 -14.38 -14.97 18.06
CA PRO A 263 -14.48 -13.89 17.06
C PRO A 263 -14.04 -14.36 15.67
N ARG A 264 -14.61 -13.78 14.62
CA ARG A 264 -14.20 -14.08 13.24
C ARG A 264 -12.72 -13.77 13.06
N ARG A 265 -12.01 -14.71 12.46
CA ARG A 265 -10.57 -14.63 12.22
C ARG A 265 -10.31 -14.71 10.73
N LEU A 266 -9.33 -13.95 10.27
CA LEU A 266 -8.87 -14.03 8.90
C LEU A 266 -8.15 -15.37 8.67
N PHE A 267 -8.67 -16.19 7.76
CA PHE A 267 -7.98 -17.38 7.27
C PHE A 267 -7.32 -17.03 5.94
N ILE A 268 -5.98 -17.05 5.93
CA ILE A 268 -5.19 -16.81 4.73
C ILE A 268 -4.76 -18.18 4.20
N PRO A 269 -5.31 -18.65 3.05
CA PRO A 269 -4.85 -19.88 2.44
C PRO A 269 -3.37 -19.75 2.01
N LEU A 270 -2.68 -20.88 1.85
CA LEU A 270 -1.29 -20.82 1.40
C LEU A 270 -1.24 -20.51 -0.12
N LEU A 271 -0.19 -19.79 -0.56
CA LEU A 271 0.07 -19.48 -1.97
C LEU A 271 0.07 -20.71 -2.91
N TRP A 272 0.33 -21.90 -2.36
CA TRP A 272 0.50 -23.15 -3.10
C TRP A 272 -0.75 -24.03 -3.08
N GLU A 273 -1.85 -23.59 -2.45
CA GLU A 273 -3.12 -24.30 -2.46
C GLU A 273 -3.83 -24.18 -3.82
N SER A 274 -4.62 -25.21 -4.16
CA SER A 274 -5.26 -25.36 -5.47
C SER A 274 -6.20 -24.21 -5.86
N GLN A 275 -6.72 -23.45 -4.89
CA GLN A 275 -7.52 -22.25 -5.13
C GLN A 275 -6.69 -21.06 -5.65
N SER A 276 -5.41 -20.93 -5.28
CA SER A 276 -4.55 -19.84 -5.74
C SER A 276 -3.84 -20.17 -7.07
N LEU A 277 -3.66 -21.47 -7.41
CA LEU A 277 -3.05 -21.92 -8.67
C LEU A 277 -3.80 -21.46 -9.94
N GLN A 278 -5.10 -21.17 -9.84
CA GLN A 278 -5.89 -20.64 -10.97
C GLN A 278 -5.41 -19.26 -11.46
N HIS A 279 -4.71 -18.47 -10.63
CA HIS A 279 -4.19 -17.17 -11.02
C HIS A 279 -2.99 -17.26 -12.00
N TRP A 280 -2.23 -18.37 -11.97
CA TRP A 280 -1.07 -18.55 -12.83
C TRP A 280 -1.44 -18.89 -14.29
N THR A 281 -2.70 -19.25 -14.55
CA THR A 281 -3.21 -19.52 -15.92
C THR A 281 -3.82 -18.29 -16.59
N VAL A 282 -3.86 -17.12 -15.93
CA VAL A 282 -4.50 -15.90 -16.45
C VAL A 282 -4.02 -15.51 -17.85
N ILE A 283 -2.73 -15.68 -18.16
CA ILE A 283 -2.17 -15.42 -19.51
C ILE A 283 -2.89 -16.24 -20.59
N THR A 284 -3.25 -17.49 -20.29
CA THR A 284 -3.96 -18.36 -21.23
C THR A 284 -5.44 -17.98 -21.37
N ASP A 285 -6.04 -17.44 -20.31
CA ASP A 285 -7.43 -16.99 -20.30
C ASP A 285 -7.61 -15.59 -20.92
N MET A 286 -6.55 -14.77 -20.93
CA MET A 286 -6.53 -13.48 -21.63
C MET A 286 -6.86 -13.62 -23.12
N VAL A 287 -6.43 -14.71 -23.77
CA VAL A 287 -6.70 -14.97 -25.19
C VAL A 287 -8.18 -15.28 -25.44
N LYS A 288 -8.91 -15.77 -24.43
CA LYS A 288 -10.33 -16.14 -24.55
C LYS A 288 -11.27 -14.93 -24.44
N VAL A 289 -10.77 -13.77 -24.03
CA VAL A 289 -11.58 -12.54 -23.87
C VAL A 289 -12.02 -12.02 -25.24
N PRO A 290 -13.32 -11.73 -25.46
CA PRO A 290 -13.79 -11.21 -26.74
C PRO A 290 -13.15 -9.85 -27.06
N VAL A 291 -12.78 -9.65 -28.33
CA VAL A 291 -12.05 -8.47 -28.81
C VAL A 291 -12.75 -7.14 -28.45
N GLY A 292 -14.08 -7.12 -28.44
CA GLY A 292 -14.85 -5.93 -28.02
C GLY A 292 -14.53 -5.49 -26.59
N TYR A 293 -14.32 -6.42 -25.66
CA TYR A 293 -13.98 -6.12 -24.27
C TYR A 293 -12.52 -5.73 -24.08
N ILE A 294 -11.63 -6.23 -24.95
CA ILE A 294 -10.23 -5.81 -24.97
C ILE A 294 -10.15 -4.31 -25.27
N PHE A 295 -10.93 -3.80 -26.22
CA PHE A 295 -10.98 -2.36 -26.49
C PHE A 295 -11.79 -1.60 -25.43
N ALA A 296 -12.87 -2.19 -24.89
CA ALA A 296 -13.62 -1.56 -23.80
C ALA A 296 -12.77 -1.36 -22.53
N ALA A 297 -11.76 -2.22 -22.31
CA ALA A 297 -10.80 -2.11 -21.21
C ALA A 297 -9.96 -0.81 -21.24
N ILE A 298 -9.90 -0.09 -22.37
CA ILE A 298 -9.21 1.20 -22.47
C ILE A 298 -9.84 2.23 -21.53
N VAL A 299 -11.17 2.23 -21.37
CA VAL A 299 -11.88 3.21 -20.54
C VAL A 299 -11.44 3.12 -19.06
N PRO A 300 -11.55 1.96 -18.39
CA PRO A 300 -11.03 1.83 -17.03
C PRO A 300 -9.51 2.00 -16.98
N ALA A 301 -8.76 1.59 -18.01
CA ALA A 301 -7.31 1.74 -18.04
C ALA A 301 -6.86 3.21 -18.03
N VAL A 302 -7.55 4.11 -18.74
CA VAL A 302 -7.26 5.55 -18.70
C VAL A 302 -7.47 6.11 -17.29
N MET A 303 -8.53 5.68 -16.62
CA MET A 303 -8.82 6.13 -15.25
C MET A 303 -7.76 5.61 -14.26
N ILE A 304 -7.37 4.33 -14.37
CA ILE A 304 -6.32 3.74 -13.52
C ILE A 304 -4.96 4.37 -13.82
N ALA A 305 -4.61 4.62 -15.09
CA ALA A 305 -3.35 5.25 -15.45
C ALA A 305 -3.24 6.66 -14.86
N GLY A 306 -4.32 7.46 -14.92
CA GLY A 306 -4.37 8.78 -14.30
C GLY A 306 -4.22 8.73 -12.78
N LEU A 307 -4.94 7.81 -12.13
CA LEU A 307 -4.87 7.59 -10.69
C LEU A 307 -3.46 7.13 -10.24
N TYR A 308 -2.85 6.18 -10.94
CA TYR A 308 -1.52 5.66 -10.61
C TYR A 308 -0.43 6.67 -10.85
N PHE A 309 -0.50 7.39 -11.97
CA PHE A 309 0.39 8.51 -12.22
C PHE A 309 0.29 9.55 -11.10
N PHE A 310 -0.93 9.88 -10.65
CA PHE A 310 -1.14 10.82 -9.57
C PHE A 310 -0.62 10.31 -8.22
N ASP A 311 -1.09 9.15 -7.75
CA ASP A 311 -0.74 8.59 -6.45
C ASP A 311 0.78 8.38 -6.32
N HIS A 312 1.40 7.82 -7.35
CA HIS A 312 2.83 7.54 -7.34
C HIS A 312 3.66 8.83 -7.34
N SER A 313 3.22 9.85 -8.09
CA SER A 313 3.88 11.15 -8.13
C SER A 313 3.76 11.89 -6.81
N VAL A 314 2.55 11.92 -6.23
CA VAL A 314 2.29 12.59 -4.95
C VAL A 314 3.01 11.85 -3.81
N ALA A 315 3.00 10.52 -3.79
CA ALA A 315 3.74 9.75 -2.81
C ALA A 315 5.25 10.01 -2.89
N SER A 316 5.81 10.11 -4.11
CA SER A 316 7.22 10.47 -4.31
C SER A 316 7.53 11.89 -3.82
N GLN A 317 6.68 12.88 -4.11
CA GLN A 317 6.83 14.24 -3.58
C GLN A 317 6.68 14.33 -2.06
N LEU A 318 5.75 13.60 -1.46
CA LEU A 318 5.57 13.56 -0.01
C LEU A 318 6.75 12.89 0.69
N ALA A 319 7.42 11.93 0.04
CA ALA A 319 8.69 11.39 0.53
C ALA A 319 9.85 12.39 0.38
N GLN A 320 9.78 13.29 -0.59
CA GLN A 320 10.85 14.23 -0.94
C GLN A 320 10.56 15.69 -0.52
N GLN A 321 9.77 15.89 0.54
CA GLN A 321 9.49 17.24 1.02
C GLN A 321 10.79 18.00 1.33
N PRO A 322 10.84 19.32 1.06
CA PRO A 322 12.01 20.14 1.35
C PRO A 322 12.36 20.13 2.85
N GLU A 323 11.39 19.81 3.71
CA GLU A 323 11.57 19.61 5.15
C GLU A 323 12.56 18.49 5.50
N PHE A 324 12.78 17.53 4.60
CA PHE A 324 13.69 16.40 4.81
C PHE A 324 15.13 16.64 4.34
N ASN A 325 15.42 17.75 3.65
CA ASN A 325 16.76 18.13 3.19
C ASN A 325 17.53 16.99 2.49
N LEU A 326 16.87 16.29 1.55
CA LEU A 326 17.47 15.20 0.78
C LEU A 326 18.60 15.72 -0.14
N LYS A 327 19.64 14.91 -0.32
CA LYS A 327 20.85 15.30 -1.09
C LYS A 327 20.94 14.63 -2.45
N LYS A 328 20.35 13.44 -2.62
CA LYS A 328 20.28 12.73 -3.91
C LYS A 328 19.22 13.30 -4.86
N PRO A 329 19.47 13.22 -6.17
CA PRO A 329 18.51 13.64 -7.18
C PRO A 329 17.26 12.75 -7.16
N SER A 330 16.10 13.34 -7.43
CA SER A 330 14.82 12.65 -7.63
C SER A 330 14.73 12.05 -9.03
N ALA A 331 14.05 10.92 -9.19
CA ALA A 331 13.90 10.22 -10.47
C ALA A 331 12.43 9.91 -10.80
N TYR A 332 11.62 10.95 -11.03
CA TYR A 332 10.17 10.82 -11.21
C TYR A 332 9.76 10.12 -12.50
N HIS A 333 10.42 10.41 -13.63
CA HIS A 333 10.04 9.88 -14.93
C HIS A 333 10.36 8.39 -15.02
N TYR A 334 11.54 8.02 -14.53
CA TYR A 334 11.96 6.63 -14.51
C TYR A 334 11.12 5.78 -13.56
N ASP A 335 10.73 6.31 -12.40
CA ASP A 335 9.84 5.63 -11.46
C ASP A 335 8.44 5.36 -12.07
N VAL A 336 7.86 6.32 -12.81
CA VAL A 336 6.58 6.11 -13.52
C VAL A 336 6.72 5.07 -14.63
N PHE A 337 7.85 5.05 -15.34
CA PHE A 337 8.13 4.03 -16.34
C PHE A 337 8.23 2.63 -15.71
N LEU A 338 8.94 2.51 -14.58
CA LEU A 338 9.05 1.26 -13.82
C LEU A 338 7.69 0.81 -13.30
N LEU A 339 6.86 1.73 -12.82
CA LEU A 339 5.46 1.45 -12.43
C LEU A 339 4.67 0.85 -13.60
N GLY A 340 4.82 1.38 -14.82
CA GLY A 340 4.22 0.80 -16.03
C GLY A 340 4.61 -0.66 -16.23
N ILE A 341 5.91 -0.98 -16.12
CA ILE A 341 6.41 -2.36 -16.23
C ILE A 341 5.85 -3.25 -15.11
N LEU A 342 5.84 -2.76 -13.86
CA LEU A 342 5.29 -3.49 -12.72
C LEU A 342 3.80 -3.79 -12.90
N THR A 343 3.01 -2.82 -13.38
CA THR A 343 1.58 -3.02 -13.64
C THR A 343 1.34 -4.06 -14.74
N LEU A 344 2.21 -4.12 -15.76
CA LEU A 344 2.15 -5.16 -16.78
C LEU A 344 2.43 -6.54 -16.18
N ILE A 345 3.48 -6.67 -15.36
CA ILE A 345 3.84 -7.95 -14.72
C ILE A 345 2.71 -8.40 -13.79
N SER A 346 2.19 -7.51 -12.93
CA SER A 346 1.08 -7.83 -12.04
C SER A 346 -0.16 -8.26 -12.82
N GLY A 347 -0.52 -7.55 -13.89
CA GLY A 347 -1.67 -7.89 -14.73
C GLY A 347 -1.56 -9.25 -15.42
N LEU A 348 -0.37 -9.59 -15.93
CA LEU A 348 -0.11 -10.90 -16.55
C LEU A 348 -0.17 -12.05 -15.54
N LEU A 349 0.22 -11.80 -14.29
CA LEU A 349 0.17 -12.77 -13.20
C LEU A 349 -1.22 -12.85 -12.52
N GLY A 350 -2.19 -12.03 -12.93
CA GLY A 350 -3.50 -11.94 -12.26
C GLY A 350 -3.45 -11.29 -10.88
N LEU A 351 -2.36 -10.59 -10.56
CA LEU A 351 -2.16 -9.92 -9.29
C LEU A 351 -2.69 -8.48 -9.34
N PRO A 352 -3.26 -7.95 -8.25
CA PRO A 352 -3.69 -6.55 -8.21
C PRO A 352 -2.46 -5.63 -8.29
N PRO A 353 -2.37 -4.66 -9.20
CA PRO A 353 -1.21 -3.81 -9.34
C PRO A 353 -0.93 -2.98 -8.09
N SER A 354 0.35 -2.76 -7.82
CA SER A 354 0.82 -1.97 -6.69
C SER A 354 1.19 -0.55 -7.15
N ASN A 355 0.86 0.45 -6.33
CA ASN A 355 1.21 1.85 -6.56
C ASN A 355 1.88 2.47 -5.32
N GLY A 356 2.37 3.71 -5.45
CA GLY A 356 3.07 4.40 -4.37
C GLY A 356 2.13 4.75 -3.22
N VAL A 357 2.43 4.25 -2.01
CA VAL A 357 1.53 4.41 -0.85
C VAL A 357 1.85 5.70 -0.08
N LEU A 358 0.83 6.55 0.03
CA LEU A 358 0.93 7.91 0.56
C LEU A 358 1.28 8.02 2.05
N PRO A 359 0.67 7.25 2.98
CA PRO A 359 1.04 7.35 4.39
C PRO A 359 2.38 6.68 4.70
N GLN A 360 2.73 5.61 3.99
CA GLN A 360 3.91 4.78 4.30
C GLN A 360 5.22 5.43 3.83
N SER A 361 5.23 6.02 2.63
CA SER A 361 6.42 6.67 2.05
C SER A 361 7.03 7.80 2.91
N PRO A 362 6.24 8.77 3.44
CA PRO A 362 6.77 9.78 4.35
C PRO A 362 7.09 9.21 5.75
N MET A 363 6.39 8.16 6.21
CA MET A 363 6.76 7.47 7.45
C MET A 363 8.10 6.76 7.33
N HIS A 364 8.38 6.13 6.19
CA HIS A 364 9.67 5.51 5.88
C HIS A 364 10.78 6.56 5.91
N THR A 365 10.58 7.68 5.21
CA THR A 365 11.52 8.81 5.22
C THR A 365 11.75 9.36 6.63
N LYS A 366 10.68 9.55 7.43
CA LYS A 366 10.80 10.01 8.83
C LYS A 366 11.49 9.01 9.75
N SER A 367 11.29 7.70 9.53
CA SER A 367 11.92 6.65 10.34
C SER A 367 13.43 6.56 10.11
N LEU A 368 13.87 6.89 8.88
CA LEU A 368 15.27 7.00 8.50
C LEU A 368 15.87 8.37 8.85
N ALA A 369 15.03 9.39 9.05
CA ALA A 369 15.48 10.73 9.39
C ALA A 369 16.02 10.80 10.83
N VAL A 370 17.33 11.01 10.97
CA VAL A 370 17.94 11.31 12.26
C VAL A 370 17.64 12.77 12.61
N LEU A 371 16.77 13.00 13.60
CA LEU A 371 16.57 14.31 14.22
C LEU A 371 17.85 14.76 14.92
N LYS A 372 18.79 15.38 14.20
CA LYS A 372 19.92 16.05 14.83
C LYS A 372 19.40 17.34 15.44
N LYS A 373 19.22 17.35 16.77
CA LYS A 373 18.85 18.57 17.52
C LYS A 373 20.02 19.57 17.44
N GLN A 374 20.10 20.34 16.36
CA GLN A 374 20.96 21.52 16.34
C GLN A 374 20.31 22.58 17.21
N VAL A 375 20.77 22.70 18.46
CA VAL A 375 20.57 23.92 19.24
C VAL A 375 21.45 25.00 18.60
N LYS A 376 20.98 25.62 17.52
CA LYS A 376 21.57 26.87 17.02
C LYS A 376 21.13 27.97 17.99
N TYR A 377 21.98 28.29 18.95
CA TYR A 377 21.85 29.50 19.74
C TYR A 377 22.20 30.70 18.83
N LYS A 378 21.26 31.13 17.99
CA LYS A 378 21.33 32.43 17.32
C LYS A 378 20.57 33.43 18.19
N LYS A 379 21.32 34.40 18.74
CA LYS A 379 20.85 35.56 19.51
C LYS A 379 19.38 35.92 19.17
N GLY A 380 18.46 35.60 20.08
CA GLY A 380 17.16 36.27 20.20
C GLY A 380 15.97 35.78 19.33
N LYS A 381 16.06 34.70 18.55
CA LYS A 381 14.87 34.13 17.88
C LYS A 381 14.83 32.61 18.00
N PHE A 382 13.74 32.09 18.59
CA PHE A 382 13.40 30.67 18.53
C PHE A 382 13.05 30.32 17.07
N SER A 383 14.00 29.72 16.35
CA SER A 383 13.73 29.04 15.09
C SER A 383 13.31 27.60 15.36
N HIS A 384 12.25 27.13 14.68
CA HIS A 384 11.81 25.73 14.71
C HIS A 384 12.97 24.76 14.44
N PRO A 385 12.98 23.56 15.06
CA PRO A 385 14.04 22.58 14.82
C PRO A 385 14.05 22.15 13.35
N CYS A 386 15.10 22.53 12.62
CA CYS A 386 15.39 21.98 11.30
C CYS A 386 15.80 20.51 11.42
N LEU A 387 15.16 19.66 10.63
CA LEU A 387 15.54 18.28 10.40
C LEU A 387 16.79 18.27 9.51
N ASP A 388 17.95 17.99 10.10
CA ASP A 388 19.13 17.60 9.32
C ASP A 388 19.30 16.08 9.43
N ALA A 389 18.81 15.35 8.43
CA ALA A 389 19.07 13.92 8.29
C ALA A 389 20.20 13.65 7.28
N TYR A 390 20.79 12.46 7.39
CA TYR A 390 21.98 12.00 6.68
C TYR A 390 21.94 12.14 5.15
N ARG A 391 23.13 12.15 4.54
CA ARG A 391 23.37 11.81 3.13
C ARG A 391 22.71 10.47 2.83
N TRP A 392 21.48 10.49 2.33
CA TRP A 392 21.13 9.67 1.20
C TRP A 392 21.23 10.60 0.02
#